data_AF-A0A849Q5T3-F1
#
_entry.id   AF-A0A849Q5T3-F1
#
_cell.length_a   1.000
_cell.length_b   1.000
_cell.length_c   1.000
_cell.angle_alpha   90.00
_cell.angle_beta   90.00
_cell.angle_gamma   90.00
#
_symmetry.space_group_name_H-M   'P 1'
#
loop_
_entity.id
_entity.type
_entity.pdbx_description
1 polymer ?
#
loop_
_entity_poly.entity_id
_entity_poly.type
_entity_poly.pdbx_seq_one_letter_code
_entity_poly.pdbx_strand_id
1 'polypeptide(L)'
;MPKAGSLGVIIAPIFPMLGDATMRTFFSICPLEIISSWNKSTYTLKLVNGSEILFRSADKPDRLRGPTITWFWMDEAADCKPETWDIMRGEAQTAEV
;
A
#
# COMPACT_ATOMS: atom_id res chain seq x y z
N MET A 1 -3.56 -5.08 -14.41
CA MET A 1 -2.76 -3.97 -13.86
C MET A 1 -3.71 -2.95 -13.26
N PRO A 2 -3.34 -2.27 -12.17
CA PRO A 2 -4.11 -1.13 -11.67
C PRO A 2 -4.36 -0.12 -12.81
N LYS A 3 -5.52 0.53 -12.81
CA LYS A 3 -5.85 1.60 -13.77
C LYS A 3 -4.75 2.67 -13.72
N ALA A 4 -4.42 3.28 -14.86
CA ALA A 4 -3.47 4.39 -14.88
C ALA A 4 -3.92 5.48 -13.89
N GLY A 5 -2.98 6.04 -13.12
CA GLY A 5 -3.29 7.01 -12.06
C GLY A 5 -3.97 6.43 -10.82
N SER A 6 -3.93 5.10 -10.58
CA SER A 6 -4.51 4.54 -9.35
C SER A 6 -3.68 4.85 -8.10
N LEU A 7 -4.35 4.95 -6.95
CA LEU A 7 -3.69 5.01 -5.64
C LEU A 7 -3.91 3.70 -4.90
N GLY A 8 -2.81 3.00 -4.61
CA GLY A 8 -2.81 1.76 -3.84
C GLY A 8 -2.11 1.89 -2.50
N VAL A 9 -2.46 1.01 -1.57
CA VAL A 9 -1.78 0.91 -0.27
C VAL A 9 -1.34 -0.53 -0.01
N ILE A 10 -0.07 -0.72 0.32
CA ILE A 10 0.46 -1.97 0.84
C ILE A 10 0.67 -1.80 2.35
N ILE A 11 0.11 -2.70 3.14
CA ILE A 11 0.25 -2.69 4.59
C ILE A 11 0.77 -4.01 5.14
N ALA A 12 1.44 -3.92 6.28
CA ALA A 12 1.85 -5.04 7.12
C ALA A 12 1.62 -4.67 8.60
N PRO A 13 1.64 -5.63 9.55
CA PRO A 13 1.26 -5.41 10.94
C PRO A 13 2.06 -4.29 11.61
N ILE A 14 3.39 -4.32 11.48
CA ILE A 14 4.29 -3.30 12.02
C ILE A 14 5.31 -2.84 10.99
N PHE A 15 5.84 -1.63 11.18
CA PHE A 15 6.79 -1.03 10.25
C PHE A 15 8.07 -1.87 10.00
N PRO A 16 8.69 -2.52 11.00
CA PRO A 16 9.81 -3.42 10.75
C PRO A 16 9.45 -4.58 9.81
N MET A 17 8.30 -5.25 10.01
CA MET A 17 7.85 -6.32 9.11
C MET A 17 7.59 -5.80 7.68
N LEU A 18 6.95 -4.63 7.58
CA LEU A 18 6.74 -3.96 6.29
C LEU A 18 8.05 -3.73 5.55
N GLY A 19 9.10 -3.28 6.24
CA GLY A 19 10.42 -3.03 5.64
C GLY A 19 11.18 -4.31 5.29
N ASP A 20 11.32 -5.21 6.27
CA ASP A 20 12.21 -6.37 6.18
C ASP A 20 11.65 -7.50 5.32
N ALA A 21 10.33 -7.66 5.27
CA ALA A 21 9.66 -8.70 4.49
C ALA A 21 8.96 -8.12 3.26
N THR A 22 7.93 -7.30 3.45
CA THR A 22 7.03 -6.90 2.36
C THR A 22 7.72 -6.02 1.33
N MET A 23 8.36 -4.92 1.76
CA MET A 23 9.08 -4.01 0.87
C MET A 23 10.28 -4.69 0.23
N ARG A 24 11.06 -5.46 1.00
CA ARG A 24 12.20 -6.22 0.47
C ARG A 24 11.76 -7.15 -0.67
N THR A 25 10.68 -7.90 -0.47
CA THR A 25 10.15 -8.83 -1.48
C THR A 25 9.54 -8.07 -2.66
N PHE A 26 8.76 -7.01 -2.40
CA PHE A 26 8.18 -6.20 -3.45
C PHE A 26 9.26 -5.62 -4.37
N PHE A 27 10.29 -4.99 -3.82
CA PHE A 27 11.36 -4.39 -4.62
C PHE A 27 12.30 -5.41 -5.28
N SER A 28 12.35 -6.67 -4.82
CA SER A 28 13.15 -7.70 -5.49
C SER A 28 12.47 -8.24 -6.75
N ILE A 29 11.13 -8.20 -6.82
CA ILE A 29 10.35 -8.71 -7.96
C ILE A 29 9.79 -7.59 -8.84
N CYS A 30 9.71 -6.36 -8.34
CA CYS A 30 9.18 -5.22 -9.09
C CYS A 30 10.17 -4.79 -10.18
N PRO A 31 9.78 -4.81 -11.47
CA PRO A 31 10.65 -4.36 -12.56
C PRO A 31 11.05 -2.89 -12.38
N LEU A 32 12.33 -2.56 -12.57
CA LEU A 32 12.81 -1.19 -12.37
C LEU A 32 12.25 -0.23 -13.42
N GLU A 33 11.90 -0.73 -14.60
CA GLU A 33 11.39 0.04 -15.75
C GLU A 33 10.01 0.64 -15.49
N ILE A 34 9.24 0.08 -14.55
CA ILE A 34 7.92 0.59 -14.20
C ILE A 34 7.97 1.60 -13.05
N ILE A 35 9.10 1.73 -12.37
CA ILE A 35 9.29 2.65 -11.24
C ILE A 35 9.68 4.03 -11.76
N SER A 36 8.84 5.03 -11.49
CA SER A 36 9.15 6.43 -11.77
C SER A 36 9.98 7.06 -10.65
N SER A 37 9.60 6.85 -9.38
CA SER A 37 10.37 7.38 -8.23
C SER A 37 10.01 6.67 -6.93
N TRP A 38 10.95 6.63 -5.98
CA TRP A 38 10.76 6.12 -4.63
C TRP A 38 11.12 7.16 -3.58
N ASN A 39 10.15 7.58 -2.77
CA ASN A 39 10.35 8.50 -1.67
C ASN A 39 10.47 7.71 -0.36
N LYS A 40 11.70 7.63 0.18
CA LYS A 40 12.02 6.93 1.44
C LYS A 40 11.47 7.62 2.68
N SER A 41 11.24 8.94 2.64
CA SER A 41 10.73 9.70 3.80
C SER A 41 9.23 9.50 3.98
N THR A 42 8.49 9.40 2.88
CA THR A 42 7.03 9.21 2.90
C THR A 42 6.59 7.78 2.63
N TYR A 43 7.54 6.89 2.30
CA TYR A 43 7.30 5.53 1.87
C TYR A 43 6.28 5.45 0.74
N THR A 44 6.53 6.23 -0.31
CA THR A 44 5.64 6.37 -1.48
C THR A 44 6.41 6.02 -2.75
N LEU A 45 5.88 5.07 -3.51
CA LEU A 45 6.38 4.69 -4.83
C LEU A 45 5.47 5.27 -5.91
N LYS A 46 6.05 5.94 -6.89
CA LYS A 46 5.34 6.38 -8.09
C LYS A 46 5.72 5.50 -9.27
N LEU A 47 4.73 5.09 -10.07
CA LEU A 47 4.91 4.30 -11.27
C LEU A 47 4.86 5.19 -12.52
N VAL A 48 5.45 4.72 -13.63
CA VAL A 48 5.49 5.46 -14.90
C VAL A 48 4.12 5.74 -15.50
N ASN A 49 3.09 4.98 -15.11
CA ASN A 49 1.71 5.19 -15.53
C ASN A 49 0.93 6.19 -14.64
N GLY A 50 1.64 6.93 -13.77
CA GLY A 50 1.07 7.89 -12.83
C GLY A 50 0.42 7.29 -11.58
N SER A 51 0.40 5.96 -11.43
CA SER A 51 -0.10 5.33 -10.20
C SER A 51 0.86 5.53 -9.03
N GLU A 52 0.33 5.51 -7.82
CA GLU A 52 1.10 5.59 -6.59
C GLU A 52 0.82 4.39 -5.68
N ILE A 53 1.85 3.94 -4.96
CA ILE A 53 1.75 2.91 -3.94
C ILE A 53 2.30 3.48 -2.64
N LEU A 54 1.45 3.50 -1.61
CA LEU A 54 1.82 3.89 -0.25
C LEU A 54 2.14 2.64 0.56
N PHE A 55 3.29 2.61 1.23
CA PHE A 55 3.62 1.56 2.19
C PHE A 55 3.30 2.07 3.60
N ARG A 56 2.40 1.39 4.32
CA ARG A 56 1.92 1.84 5.65
C ARG A 56 1.91 0.70 6.66
N SER A 57 2.12 1.03 7.93
CA SER A 57 2.06 0.07 9.04
C SER A 57 0.64 0.04 9.63
N ALA A 58 0.13 -1.15 9.94
CA ALA A 58 -1.17 -1.36 10.58
C ALA A 58 -1.13 -1.28 12.12
N ASP A 59 0.04 -1.11 12.74
CA ASP A 59 0.24 -0.97 14.20
C ASP A 59 -0.78 -0.02 14.87
N LYS A 60 -1.06 1.10 14.19
CA LYS A 60 -2.07 2.09 14.57
C LYS A 60 -3.12 2.21 13.46
N PRO A 61 -4.14 1.33 13.41
CA PRO A 61 -5.08 1.24 12.29
C PRO A 61 -5.81 2.56 11.99
N ASP A 62 -6.11 3.36 13.02
CA ASP A 62 -6.76 4.67 12.83
C ASP A 62 -5.99 5.64 11.93
N ARG A 63 -4.66 5.46 11.80
CA ARG A 63 -3.81 6.27 10.89
C ARG A 63 -3.95 5.88 9.42
N LEU A 64 -4.61 4.75 9.12
CA LEU A 64 -4.90 4.31 7.76
C LEU A 64 -6.15 4.96 7.19
N ARG A 65 -6.92 5.69 8.01
CA ARG A 65 -8.11 6.43 7.59
C ARG A 65 -7.75 7.68 6.79
N GLY A 66 -8.65 8.09 5.89
CA GLY A 66 -8.58 9.35 5.17
C GLY A 66 -8.17 9.30 3.69
N PRO A 67 -7.29 8.40 3.21
CA PRO A 67 -7.00 8.32 1.80
C PRO A 67 -8.07 7.49 1.09
N THR A 68 -8.81 8.09 0.15
CA THR A 68 -9.61 7.34 -0.82
C THR A 68 -8.68 6.58 -1.76
N ILE A 69 -8.68 5.25 -1.68
CA ILE A 69 -7.76 4.38 -2.41
C ILE A 69 -8.53 3.51 -3.40
N THR A 70 -7.87 3.06 -4.46
CA THR A 70 -8.48 2.17 -5.46
C THR A 70 -8.33 0.70 -5.07
N TRP A 71 -7.26 0.36 -4.34
CA TRP A 71 -6.97 -1.00 -3.91
C TRP A 71 -6.04 -1.00 -2.70
N PHE A 72 -6.02 -2.12 -1.97
CA PHE A 72 -5.03 -2.36 -0.94
C PHE A 72 -4.56 -3.81 -0.93
N TRP A 73 -3.36 -4.04 -0.41
CA TRP A 73 -2.79 -5.35 -0.12
C TRP A 73 -2.38 -5.38 1.36
N MET A 74 -2.89 -6.35 2.10
CA MET A 74 -2.49 -6.61 3.48
C MET A 74 -1.60 -7.85 3.52
N ASP A 75 -0.33 -7.65 3.84
CA ASP A 75 0.60 -8.73 4.16
C ASP A 75 0.43 -9.12 5.64
N GLU A 76 0.58 -10.40 5.97
CA GLU A 76 0.39 -10.95 7.32
C GLU A 76 -0.93 -10.49 7.98
N ALA A 77 -2.04 -10.55 7.23
CA ALA A 77 -3.33 -10.02 7.65
C ALA A 77 -3.86 -10.65 8.96
N ALA A 78 -3.47 -11.89 9.27
CA ALA A 78 -3.83 -12.58 10.51
C ALA A 78 -3.23 -11.92 11.76
N ASP A 79 -2.10 -11.23 11.62
CA ASP A 79 -1.40 -10.52 12.71
C ASP A 79 -1.85 -9.05 12.84
N CYS A 80 -2.68 -8.57 11.92
CA CYS A 80 -3.28 -7.25 12.00
C CYS A 80 -4.47 -7.24 12.98
N LYS A 81 -4.73 -6.09 13.62
CA LYS A 81 -5.96 -5.89 14.38
C LYS A 81 -7.18 -6.04 13.46
N PRO A 82 -8.27 -6.71 13.90
CA PRO A 82 -9.45 -6.95 13.05
C PRO A 82 -10.02 -5.68 12.43
N GLU A 83 -10.02 -4.56 13.16
CA GLU A 83 -10.52 -3.27 12.65
C GLU A 83 -9.76 -2.75 11.41
N THR A 84 -8.52 -3.19 11.20
CA THR A 84 -7.70 -2.81 10.04
C THR A 84 -8.41 -3.17 8.75
N TRP A 85 -9.02 -4.36 8.69
CA TRP A 85 -9.72 -4.83 7.50
C TRP A 85 -10.92 -3.95 7.16
N ASP A 86 -11.71 -3.57 8.16
CA ASP A 86 -12.89 -2.74 7.95
C ASP A 86 -12.53 -1.31 7.57
N ILE A 87 -11.44 -0.77 8.12
CA ILE A 87 -10.88 0.52 7.71
C ILE A 87 -10.46 0.46 6.24
N MET A 88 -9.59 -0.49 5.87
CA MET A 88 -9.06 -0.57 4.52
C MET A 88 -10.14 -0.85 3.48
N ARG A 89 -11.15 -1.70 3.80
CA ARG A 89 -12.31 -1.88 2.93
C ARG A 89 -13.16 -0.62 2.78
N GLY A 90 -13.33 0.17 3.84
CA GLY A 90 -14.11 1.42 3.78
C GLY A 90 -13.44 2.50 2.94
N GLU A 91 -12.10 2.55 2.95
CA GLU A 91 -11.31 3.50 2.15
C GLU A 91 -11.20 3.07 0.67
N ALA A 92 -11.31 1.77 0.40
CA ALA A 92 -11.20 1.21 -0.95
C ALA A 92 -12.49 1.41 -1.76
N GLN A 93 -12.42 2.26 -2.78
CA GLN A 93 -13.53 2.53 -3.68
C GLN A 93 -13.20 2.01 -5.08
N THR A 94 -14.10 1.20 -5.63
CA THR A 94 -14.10 0.93 -7.07
C THR A 94 -14.47 2.21 -7.80
N ALA A 95 -13.58 2.71 -8.65
CA ALA A 95 -13.95 3.74 -9.61
C ALA A 95 -15.07 3.18 -10.50
N GLU A 96 -16.30 3.66 -10.31
CA GLU A 96 -17.41 3.38 -11.24
C GLU A 96 -16.99 3.80 -12.66
N VAL A 97 -17.36 2.97 -13.61
CA VAL A 97 -17.11 3.14 -15.06
C VAL A 97 -18.27 3.91 -15.65
#